data_AF-A0A1Q4A2J3-F1
#
_entry.id   AF-A0A1Q4A2J3-F1
#
_cell.length_a   1.000
_cell.length_b   1.000
_cell.length_c   1.000
_cell.angle_alpha   90.00
_cell.angle_beta   90.00
_cell.angle_gamma   90.00
#
_symmetry.space_group_name_H-M   'P 1'
#
loop_
_entity.id
_entity.type
_entity.pdbx_description
1 polymer ?
#
loop_
_entity_poly.entity_id
_entity_poly.type
_entity_poly.pdbx_seq_one_letter_code
_entity_poly.pdbx_strand_id
1 'polypeptide(L)'
;MYRGLFQSMTGYDASAAAEDGQVPLQVIKNLQKRVAAFHLSYKFAIDELTTKIEILQEEFEHTHDYSPIEHVRTRLKSMDSIIEKVQRTGTAPDVDSVRARIRDIAGVRITCAFVADAYWVADMLMAQSDLEVLEIRDYISHPKPNGYQSLHLIVTVPVFLSDRTELVPVEIQLRTIAMDFWASLEHKIYYKYDREVPGALVAELTEAADAARALDAKMARLRDQIRALD
;
A
#
# COMPACT_ATOMS: atom_id res chain seq x y z
N MET A 1 17.17 -14.79 17.46
CA MET A 1 16.00 -14.53 16.58
C MET A 1 16.34 -13.58 15.42
N TYR A 2 17.02 -12.44 15.64
CA TYR A 2 17.44 -11.52 14.56
C TYR A 2 18.67 -11.94 13.73
N ARG A 3 19.32 -13.07 14.05
CA ARG A 3 20.57 -13.49 13.40
C ARG A 3 20.42 -13.71 11.89
N GLY A 4 19.30 -14.27 11.43
CA GLY A 4 19.05 -14.48 10.00
C GLY A 4 18.90 -13.17 9.23
N LEU A 5 18.24 -12.16 9.80
CA LEU A 5 18.04 -10.87 9.11
C LEU A 5 19.29 -10.07 9.17
N PHE A 6 19.96 -10.10 10.31
CA PHE A 6 21.26 -9.49 10.46
C PHE A 6 22.26 -10.11 9.46
N GLN A 7 22.42 -11.43 9.42
CA GLN A 7 23.34 -12.10 8.51
C GLN A 7 22.96 -11.88 7.05
N SER A 8 21.69 -12.03 6.69
CA SER A 8 21.23 -11.77 5.32
C SER A 8 21.41 -10.30 4.94
N MET A 9 21.18 -9.32 5.82
CA MET A 9 21.33 -7.87 5.58
C MET A 9 22.75 -7.32 5.80
N THR A 10 23.67 -8.04 6.42
CA THR A 10 25.05 -7.58 6.66
C THR A 10 26.11 -8.40 5.95
N GLY A 11 25.79 -9.64 5.57
CA GLY A 11 26.78 -10.64 5.18
C GLY A 11 27.66 -11.13 6.33
N TYR A 12 27.38 -10.69 7.57
CA TYR A 12 28.17 -11.02 8.75
C TYR A 12 27.67 -12.31 9.41
N ASP A 13 28.53 -13.31 9.45
CA ASP A 13 28.29 -14.52 10.22
C ASP A 13 28.67 -14.30 11.69
N ALA A 14 27.65 -14.23 12.56
CA ALA A 14 27.85 -14.05 13.99
C ALA A 14 28.51 -15.26 14.68
N SER A 15 28.71 -16.39 13.98
CA SER A 15 29.50 -17.53 14.48
C SER A 15 31.02 -17.28 14.41
N ALA A 16 31.47 -16.28 13.66
CA ALA A 16 32.88 -15.88 13.53
C ALA A 16 33.24 -14.64 14.37
N ALA A 17 32.38 -14.23 15.32
CA ALA A 17 32.62 -13.06 16.15
C ALA A 17 33.86 -13.26 17.04
N ALA A 18 34.74 -12.26 17.10
CA ALA A 18 35.85 -12.20 18.03
C ALA A 18 35.36 -12.44 19.48
N GLU A 19 36.21 -13.07 20.30
CA GLU A 19 35.91 -13.58 21.65
C GLU A 19 35.25 -12.55 22.61
N ASP A 20 35.32 -11.25 22.30
CA ASP A 20 34.77 -10.14 23.10
C ASP A 20 33.34 -9.68 22.72
N GLY A 21 32.68 -10.30 21.74
CA GLY A 21 31.26 -10.03 21.45
C GLY A 21 30.93 -8.63 20.89
N GLN A 22 31.94 -7.80 20.58
CA GLN A 22 31.73 -6.52 19.89
C GLN A 22 31.51 -6.71 18.38
N VAL A 23 30.44 -6.12 17.86
CA VAL A 23 30.18 -6.05 16.41
C VAL A 23 31.09 -4.99 15.79
N PRO A 24 31.92 -5.30 14.79
CA PRO A 24 32.79 -4.32 14.16
C PRO A 24 32.02 -3.15 13.53
N LEU A 25 32.53 -1.92 13.67
CA LEU A 25 31.90 -0.71 13.10
C LEU A 25 31.63 -0.83 11.59
N GLN A 26 32.50 -1.54 10.86
CA GLN A 26 32.33 -1.78 9.43
C GLN A 26 31.08 -2.62 9.13
N VAL A 27 30.76 -3.58 9.99
CA VAL A 27 29.54 -4.41 9.88
C VAL A 27 28.30 -3.56 10.09
N ILE A 28 28.32 -2.66 11.08
CA ILE A 28 27.21 -1.73 11.34
C ILE A 28 27.00 -0.79 10.15
N LYS A 29 28.07 -0.22 9.58
CA LYS A 29 27.99 0.64 8.39
C LYS A 29 27.44 -0.11 7.18
N ASN A 30 27.88 -1.35 6.97
CA ASN A 30 27.37 -2.18 5.88
C ASN A 30 25.89 -2.51 6.06
N LEU A 31 25.44 -2.81 7.28
CA LEU A 31 24.03 -3.01 7.59
C LEU A 31 23.20 -1.77 7.24
N GLN A 32 23.62 -0.59 7.73
CA GLN A 32 22.93 0.67 7.50
C GLN A 32 22.77 0.95 5.99
N LYS A 33 23.83 0.74 5.20
CA LYS A 33 23.78 0.90 3.74
C LYS A 33 22.79 -0.06 3.09
N ARG A 34 22.75 -1.32 3.51
CA ARG A 34 21.85 -2.33 2.94
C ARG A 34 20.40 -2.12 3.34
N VAL A 35 20.14 -1.72 4.59
CA VAL A 35 18.82 -1.29 5.05
C VAL A 35 18.33 -0.09 4.24
N ALA A 36 19.20 0.92 4.05
CA ALA A 36 18.87 2.10 3.27
C ALA A 36 18.59 1.75 1.80
N ALA A 37 19.43 0.91 1.18
CA ALA A 37 19.23 0.46 -0.20
C ALA A 37 17.90 -0.31 -0.38
N PHE A 38 17.58 -1.19 0.58
CA PHE A 38 16.29 -1.89 0.59
C PHE A 38 15.12 -0.91 0.63
N HIS A 39 15.11 0.02 1.58
CA HIS A 39 14.03 1.00 1.72
C HIS A 39 13.92 1.94 0.51
N LEU A 40 15.07 2.31 -0.07
CA LEU A 40 15.16 3.17 -1.25
C LEU A 40 14.55 2.53 -2.49
N SER A 41 14.72 1.21 -2.69
CA SER A 41 14.06 0.49 -3.79
C SER A 41 12.53 0.63 -3.75
N TYR A 42 11.93 0.53 -2.56
CA TYR A 42 10.49 0.74 -2.38
C TYR A 42 10.07 2.20 -2.55
N LYS A 43 10.92 3.16 -2.15
CA LYS A 43 10.68 4.57 -2.44
C LYS A 43 10.64 4.82 -3.96
N PHE A 44 11.60 4.28 -4.70
CA PHE A 44 11.64 4.45 -6.16
C PHE A 44 10.47 3.78 -6.85
N ALA A 45 10.03 2.61 -6.37
CA ALA A 45 8.81 1.97 -6.87
C ALA A 45 7.56 2.84 -6.66
N ILE A 46 7.47 3.52 -5.52
CA ILE A 46 6.42 4.52 -5.26
C ILE A 46 6.53 5.69 -6.23
N ASP A 47 7.74 6.24 -6.42
CA ASP A 47 7.95 7.40 -7.28
C ASP A 47 7.53 7.07 -8.73
N GLU A 48 7.99 5.95 -9.29
CA GLU A 48 7.63 5.51 -10.65
C GLU A 48 6.12 5.31 -10.81
N LEU A 49 5.48 4.63 -9.85
CA LEU A 49 4.05 4.42 -9.89
C LEU A 49 3.26 5.72 -9.73
N THR A 50 3.74 6.64 -8.89
CA THR A 50 3.11 7.95 -8.71
C THR A 50 3.14 8.75 -10.00
N THR A 51 4.27 8.79 -10.71
CA THR A 51 4.37 9.43 -12.03
C THR A 51 3.39 8.82 -13.03
N LYS A 52 3.25 7.49 -13.07
CA LYS A 52 2.27 6.83 -13.94
C LYS A 52 0.83 7.26 -13.64
N ILE A 53 0.48 7.43 -12.37
CA ILE A 53 -0.85 7.87 -11.94
C ILE A 53 -1.06 9.36 -12.24
N GLU A 54 -0.05 10.20 -12.00
CA GLU A 54 -0.10 11.63 -12.31
C GLU A 54 -0.29 11.88 -13.81
N ILE A 55 0.39 11.10 -14.68
CA ILE A 55 0.18 11.17 -16.14
C ILE A 55 -1.27 10.85 -16.50
N LEU A 56 -1.86 9.80 -15.92
CA LEU A 56 -3.27 9.47 -16.15
C LEU A 56 -4.18 10.63 -15.69
N GLN A 57 -3.91 11.18 -14.51
CA GLN A 57 -4.68 12.31 -13.97
C GLN A 57 -4.61 13.54 -14.91
N GLU A 58 -3.41 13.94 -15.33
CA GLU A 58 -3.22 15.08 -16.24
C GLU A 58 -3.85 14.82 -17.62
N GLU A 59 -3.72 13.60 -18.17
CA GLU A 59 -4.35 13.24 -19.44
C GLU A 59 -5.88 13.38 -19.38
N PHE A 60 -6.50 12.98 -18.26
CA PHE A 60 -7.94 13.17 -18.04
C PHE A 60 -8.33 14.63 -17.95
N GLU A 61 -7.60 15.44 -17.17
CA GLU A 61 -7.88 16.88 -17.01
C GLU A 61 -7.75 17.64 -18.34
N HIS A 62 -6.89 17.18 -19.25
CA HIS A 62 -6.69 17.79 -20.56
C HIS A 62 -7.64 17.30 -21.65
N THR A 63 -8.01 16.02 -21.63
CA THR A 63 -8.75 15.37 -22.74
C THR A 63 -10.24 15.22 -22.44
N HIS A 64 -10.62 15.22 -21.16
CA HIS A 64 -11.97 14.95 -20.70
C HIS A 64 -12.44 16.07 -19.76
N ASP A 65 -13.74 16.35 -19.73
CA ASP A 65 -14.33 17.31 -18.78
C ASP A 65 -14.35 16.78 -17.32
N TYR A 66 -13.71 15.63 -17.06
CA TYR A 66 -13.81 14.89 -15.80
C TYR A 66 -12.55 14.05 -15.53
N SER A 67 -11.95 14.24 -14.35
CA SER A 67 -10.88 13.38 -13.84
C SER A 67 -11.44 12.33 -12.88
N PRO A 68 -11.16 11.02 -13.11
CA PRO A 68 -11.56 9.97 -12.18
C PRO A 68 -10.76 9.99 -10.87
N ILE A 69 -9.60 10.67 -10.83
CA ILE A 69 -8.68 10.72 -9.70
C ILE A 69 -8.79 12.08 -9.00
N GLU A 70 -9.12 12.07 -7.71
CA GLU A 70 -9.26 13.28 -6.88
C GLU A 70 -7.94 13.63 -6.17
N HIS A 71 -7.28 12.62 -5.61
CA HIS A 71 -5.97 12.79 -4.97
C HIS A 71 -5.24 11.47 -4.80
N VAL A 72 -3.91 11.57 -4.81
CA VAL A 72 -2.99 10.45 -4.58
C VAL A 72 -2.24 10.68 -3.27
N ARG A 73 -2.10 9.64 -2.45
CA ARG A 73 -1.25 9.64 -1.25
C ARG A 73 -0.33 8.44 -1.26
N THR A 74 0.92 8.66 -0.93
CA THR A 74 1.91 7.59 -0.85
C THR A 74 2.26 7.30 0.60
N ARG A 75 2.65 6.07 0.87
CA ARG A 75 3.12 5.64 2.18
C ARG A 75 4.23 4.64 2.00
N LEU A 76 5.34 4.90 2.66
CA LEU A 76 6.42 3.94 2.82
C LEU A 76 6.47 3.49 4.28
N LYS A 77 6.39 2.18 4.51
CA LYS A 77 6.38 1.60 5.86
C LYS A 77 7.73 1.84 6.55
N SER A 78 7.71 2.21 7.83
CA SER A 78 8.94 2.34 8.62
C SER A 78 9.58 0.97 8.87
N MET A 79 10.88 0.95 9.11
CA MET A 79 11.60 -0.30 9.40
C MET A 79 11.03 -1.02 10.64
N ASP A 80 10.69 -0.29 11.69
CA ASP A 80 10.09 -0.84 12.90
C ASP A 80 8.76 -1.55 12.60
N SER A 81 7.88 -0.91 11.83
CA SER A 81 6.62 -1.50 11.40
C SER A 81 6.80 -2.72 10.46
N ILE A 82 7.89 -2.77 9.69
CA ILE A 82 8.24 -3.96 8.89
C ILE A 82 8.64 -5.09 9.82
N ILE A 83 9.54 -4.84 10.78
CA ILE A 83 10.03 -5.84 11.74
C ILE A 83 8.87 -6.42 12.56
N GLU A 84 7.99 -5.59 13.10
CA GLU A 84 6.78 -6.03 13.81
C GLU A 84 5.90 -6.93 12.94
N LYS A 85 5.75 -6.59 11.65
CA LYS A 85 4.94 -7.39 10.73
C LYS A 85 5.61 -8.72 10.39
N VAL A 86 6.93 -8.75 10.23
CA VAL A 86 7.71 -9.98 10.02
C VAL A 86 7.52 -10.93 11.21
N GLN A 87 7.62 -10.42 12.44
CA GLN A 87 7.38 -11.20 13.66
C GLN A 87 5.95 -11.73 13.73
N ARG A 88 4.95 -10.86 13.55
CA ARG A 88 3.53 -11.22 13.60
C ARG A 88 3.12 -12.26 12.57
N THR A 89 3.76 -12.25 11.40
CA THR A 89 3.47 -13.18 10.30
C THR A 89 4.34 -14.45 10.31
N GLY A 90 5.27 -14.56 11.27
CA GLY A 90 6.25 -15.63 11.31
C GLY A 90 7.10 -15.70 10.03
N THR A 91 7.31 -14.57 9.36
CA THR A 91 8.11 -14.51 8.13
C THR A 91 9.58 -14.70 8.48
N ALA A 92 10.29 -15.51 7.69
CA ALA A 92 11.72 -15.68 7.89
C ALA A 92 12.39 -14.30 7.81
N PRO A 93 13.26 -13.97 8.79
CA PRO A 93 13.80 -12.65 8.90
C PRO A 93 14.97 -12.60 7.89
N ASP A 94 14.69 -12.47 6.60
CA ASP A 94 15.67 -12.29 5.53
C ASP A 94 15.03 -11.48 4.38
N VAL A 95 15.86 -10.82 3.57
CA VAL A 95 15.37 -9.85 2.57
C VAL A 95 14.42 -10.48 1.55
N ASP A 96 14.73 -11.70 1.10
CA ASP A 96 13.97 -12.37 0.05
C ASP A 96 12.61 -12.83 0.58
N SER A 97 12.58 -13.43 1.77
CA SER A 97 11.34 -13.81 2.45
C SER A 97 10.46 -12.61 2.78
N VAL A 98 11.07 -11.50 3.20
CA VAL A 98 10.34 -10.25 3.47
C VAL A 98 9.72 -9.70 2.20
N ARG A 99 10.48 -9.62 1.10
CA ARG A 99 9.98 -9.16 -0.21
C ARG A 99 8.84 -10.06 -0.72
N ALA A 100 8.96 -11.37 -0.53
CA ALA A 100 7.95 -12.33 -1.00
C ALA A 100 6.63 -12.28 -0.21
N ARG A 101 6.70 -12.08 1.12
CA ARG A 101 5.52 -12.19 2.02
C ARG A 101 4.95 -10.84 2.48
N ILE A 102 5.75 -9.78 2.56
CA ILE A 102 5.32 -8.47 3.06
C ILE A 102 5.16 -7.50 1.89
N ARG A 103 3.96 -7.51 1.28
CA ARG A 103 3.69 -6.77 0.03
C ARG A 103 3.20 -5.33 0.21
N ASP A 104 2.99 -4.88 1.45
CA ASP A 104 2.51 -3.53 1.82
C ASP A 104 3.63 -2.64 2.38
N ILE A 105 4.88 -2.86 1.96
CA ILE A 105 6.01 -2.00 2.35
C ILE A 105 5.88 -0.65 1.65
N ALA A 106 5.65 -0.67 0.34
CA ALA A 106 5.24 0.48 -0.46
C ALA A 106 3.74 0.45 -0.65
N GLY A 107 3.08 1.59 -0.41
CA GLY A 107 1.66 1.76 -0.63
C GLY A 107 1.34 3.06 -1.35
N VAL A 108 0.46 2.98 -2.35
CA VAL A 108 -0.13 4.13 -3.02
C VAL A 108 -1.65 4.08 -2.81
N ARG A 109 -2.24 5.20 -2.40
CA ARG A 109 -3.67 5.33 -2.25
C ARG A 109 -4.19 6.32 -3.27
N ILE A 110 -5.15 5.88 -4.06
CA ILE A 110 -5.83 6.67 -5.07
C ILE A 110 -7.26 6.87 -4.60
N THR A 111 -7.62 8.11 -4.32
CA THR A 111 -9.01 8.46 -4.03
C THR A 111 -9.67 8.92 -5.32
N CYS A 112 -10.81 8.32 -5.64
CA CYS A 112 -11.62 8.57 -6.81
C CYS A 112 -12.95 9.20 -6.40
N ALA A 113 -13.63 9.86 -7.32
CA ALA A 113 -14.94 10.45 -7.00
C ALA A 113 -16.02 9.37 -6.81
N PHE A 114 -16.04 8.34 -7.66
CA PHE A 114 -17.03 7.25 -7.59
C PHE A 114 -16.38 5.86 -7.65
N VAL A 115 -17.17 4.87 -7.24
CA VAL A 115 -16.78 3.45 -7.27
C VAL A 115 -16.42 2.99 -8.69
N ALA A 116 -17.18 3.43 -9.70
CA ALA A 116 -16.91 3.09 -11.09
C ALA A 116 -15.53 3.59 -11.54
N ASP A 117 -15.11 4.77 -11.07
CA ASP A 117 -13.82 5.35 -11.40
C ASP A 117 -12.67 4.61 -10.72
N ALA A 118 -12.88 4.11 -9.50
CA ALA A 118 -11.91 3.24 -8.83
C ALA A 118 -11.64 1.97 -9.64
N TYR A 119 -12.66 1.33 -10.22
CA TYR A 119 -12.46 0.19 -11.12
C TYR A 119 -11.81 0.62 -12.44
N TRP A 120 -12.22 1.74 -13.01
CA TRP A 120 -11.66 2.21 -14.27
C TRP A 120 -10.16 2.54 -14.16
N VAL A 121 -9.76 3.24 -13.10
CA VAL A 121 -8.34 3.53 -12.81
C VAL A 121 -7.55 2.24 -12.56
N ALA A 122 -8.15 1.27 -11.86
CA ALA A 122 -7.55 -0.06 -11.69
C ALA A 122 -7.29 -0.72 -13.04
N ASP A 123 -8.27 -0.76 -13.94
CA ASP A 123 -8.15 -1.36 -15.26
C ASP A 123 -7.05 -0.70 -16.10
N MET A 124 -6.95 0.63 -16.08
CA MET A 124 -5.90 1.37 -16.78
C MET A 124 -4.50 1.07 -16.25
N LEU A 125 -4.34 0.97 -14.92
CA LEU A 125 -3.06 0.60 -14.31
C LEU A 125 -2.68 -0.85 -14.65
N MET A 126 -3.64 -1.78 -14.59
CA MET A 126 -3.41 -3.19 -14.94
C MET A 126 -3.12 -3.41 -16.42
N ALA A 127 -3.54 -2.48 -17.29
CA ALA A 127 -3.25 -2.53 -18.72
C ALA A 127 -1.82 -2.07 -19.07
N GLN A 128 -1.09 -1.44 -18.15
CA GLN A 128 0.29 -1.01 -18.40
C GLN A 128 1.21 -2.23 -18.48
N SER A 129 1.99 -2.32 -19.57
CA SER A 129 2.80 -3.52 -19.88
C SER A 129 3.92 -3.82 -18.88
N ASP A 130 4.32 -2.83 -18.08
CA ASP A 130 5.39 -2.93 -17.10
C ASP A 130 4.90 -3.10 -15.66
N LEU A 131 3.59 -3.19 -15.43
CA LEU A 131 2.99 -3.50 -14.13
C LEU A 131 2.44 -4.92 -14.13
N GLU A 132 3.06 -5.83 -13.37
CA GLU A 132 2.54 -7.20 -13.20
C GLU A 132 1.62 -7.26 -11.98
N VAL A 133 0.38 -7.72 -12.17
CA VAL A 133 -0.59 -7.89 -11.08
C VAL A 133 -0.33 -9.19 -10.33
N LEU A 134 0.06 -9.09 -9.06
CA LEU A 134 0.26 -10.23 -8.17
C LEU A 134 -1.01 -10.68 -7.48
N GLU A 135 -1.87 -9.74 -7.08
CA GLU A 135 -3.06 -10.03 -6.28
C GLU A 135 -4.09 -8.91 -6.38
N ILE A 136 -5.37 -9.27 -6.48
CA ILE A 136 -6.49 -8.33 -6.42
C ILE A 136 -7.36 -8.71 -5.23
N ARG A 137 -7.64 -7.75 -4.34
CA ARG A 137 -8.58 -7.92 -3.22
C ARG A 137 -9.66 -6.86 -3.31
N ASP A 138 -10.84 -7.28 -3.72
CA ASP A 138 -11.98 -6.39 -3.90
C ASP A 138 -12.86 -6.37 -2.65
N TYR A 139 -12.56 -5.43 -1.75
CA TYR A 139 -13.41 -5.16 -0.58
C TYR A 139 -14.53 -4.17 -0.88
N ILE A 140 -14.67 -3.68 -2.12
CA ILE A 140 -15.83 -2.89 -2.51
C ILE A 140 -17.00 -3.84 -2.74
N SER A 141 -16.81 -4.88 -3.55
CA SER A 141 -17.84 -5.91 -3.80
C SER A 141 -18.03 -6.85 -2.61
N HIS A 142 -16.97 -7.14 -1.86
CA HIS A 142 -17.00 -8.00 -0.66
C HIS A 142 -16.43 -7.27 0.57
N PRO A 143 -17.18 -6.33 1.17
CA PRO A 143 -16.73 -5.59 2.34
C PRO A 143 -16.34 -6.51 3.50
N LYS A 144 -15.38 -6.07 4.31
CA LYS A 144 -15.03 -6.80 5.54
C LYS A 144 -16.18 -6.70 6.56
N PRO A 145 -16.23 -7.61 7.56
CA PRO A 145 -17.28 -7.59 8.59
C PRO A 145 -17.38 -6.28 9.38
N ASN A 146 -16.30 -5.50 9.48
CA ASN A 146 -16.29 -4.20 10.15
C ASN A 146 -16.77 -3.04 9.27
N GLY A 147 -17.23 -3.30 8.04
CA GLY A 147 -17.67 -2.28 7.08
C GLY A 147 -16.56 -1.72 6.19
N TYR A 148 -15.32 -2.19 6.32
CA TYR A 148 -14.21 -1.70 5.50
C TYR A 148 -14.39 -2.00 4.01
N GLN A 149 -14.22 -0.97 3.17
CA GLN A 149 -14.27 -1.03 1.71
C GLN A 149 -13.06 -0.35 1.07
N SER A 150 -12.50 -1.00 0.04
CA SER A 150 -11.42 -0.50 -0.82
C SER A 150 -11.12 -1.57 -1.87
N LEU A 151 -10.69 -1.17 -3.07
CA LEU A 151 -10.10 -2.11 -4.03
C LEU A 151 -8.58 -2.12 -3.82
N HIS A 152 -8.00 -3.29 -3.54
CA HIS A 152 -6.54 -3.42 -3.39
C HIS A 152 -5.97 -4.15 -4.60
N LEU A 153 -5.00 -3.53 -5.25
CA LEU A 153 -4.17 -4.16 -6.28
C LEU A 153 -2.77 -4.27 -5.71
N ILE A 154 -2.20 -5.47 -5.73
CA ILE A 154 -0.78 -5.66 -5.44
C ILE A 154 -0.10 -5.89 -6.77
N VAL A 155 0.80 -4.98 -7.15
CA VAL A 155 1.52 -5.03 -8.41
C VAL A 155 3.03 -5.08 -8.16
N THR A 156 3.82 -5.61 -9.10
CA THR A 156 5.26 -5.36 -9.11
C THR A 156 5.60 -4.22 -10.05
N VAL A 157 6.42 -3.28 -9.57
CA VAL A 157 6.97 -2.16 -10.34
C VAL A 157 8.44 -2.44 -10.61
N PRO A 158 8.92 -2.39 -11.86
CA PRO A 158 10.33 -2.51 -12.19
C PRO A 158 11.07 -1.23 -11.82
N VAL A 159 12.02 -1.31 -10.89
CA VAL A 159 12.89 -0.19 -10.49
C VAL A 159 14.25 -0.36 -11.15
N PHE A 160 14.59 0.57 -12.03
CA PHE A 160 15.87 0.57 -12.75
C PHE A 160 16.96 1.26 -11.93
N LEU A 161 17.86 0.47 -11.35
CA LEU A 161 19.04 0.95 -10.62
C LEU A 161 20.26 0.98 -11.56
N SER A 162 21.37 1.54 -11.08
CA SER A 162 22.59 1.72 -11.88
C SER A 162 23.20 0.41 -12.43
N ASP A 163 22.94 -0.72 -11.79
CA ASP A 163 23.59 -2.02 -12.05
C ASP A 163 22.59 -3.17 -12.26
N ARG A 164 21.30 -2.96 -12.02
CA ARG A 164 20.26 -3.99 -12.09
C ARG A 164 18.86 -3.39 -12.16
N THR A 165 17.89 -4.23 -12.48
CA THR A 165 16.47 -3.92 -12.28
C THR A 165 15.93 -4.76 -11.13
N GLU A 166 15.14 -4.15 -10.25
CA GLU A 166 14.44 -4.86 -9.18
C GLU A 166 12.93 -4.80 -9.39
N LEU A 167 12.25 -5.95 -9.34
CA LEU A 167 10.79 -5.98 -9.25
C LEU A 167 10.38 -5.77 -7.80
N VAL A 168 9.67 -4.68 -7.54
CA VAL A 168 9.30 -4.26 -6.19
C VAL A 168 7.78 -4.31 -6.03
N PRO A 169 7.24 -5.06 -5.05
CA PRO A 169 5.81 -5.10 -4.82
C PRO A 169 5.31 -3.79 -4.20
N VAL A 170 4.23 -3.26 -4.76
CA VAL A 170 3.54 -2.06 -4.29
C VAL A 170 2.04 -2.37 -4.14
N GLU A 171 1.47 -2.00 -3.00
CA GLU A 171 0.03 -2.10 -2.75
C GLU A 171 -0.66 -0.79 -3.18
N ILE A 172 -1.51 -0.87 -4.19
CA ILE A 172 -2.38 0.22 -4.63
C ILE A 172 -3.75 0.05 -3.98
N GLN A 173 -4.21 1.07 -3.28
CA GLN A 173 -5.53 1.10 -2.65
C GLN A 173 -6.39 2.14 -3.36
N LEU A 174 -7.42 1.69 -4.08
CA LEU A 174 -8.39 2.56 -4.72
C LEU A 174 -9.64 2.67 -3.85
N ARG A 175 -10.12 3.90 -3.65
CA ARG A 175 -11.22 4.24 -2.73
C ARG A 175 -12.03 5.40 -3.25
N THR A 176 -13.29 5.50 -2.84
CA THR A 176 -14.02 6.77 -2.91
C THR A 176 -13.60 7.70 -1.77
N ILE A 177 -14.01 8.97 -1.84
CA ILE A 177 -13.83 9.94 -0.75
C ILE A 177 -14.47 9.42 0.55
N ALA A 178 -15.67 8.86 0.47
CA ALA A 178 -16.38 8.35 1.66
C ALA A 178 -15.67 7.13 2.27
N MET A 179 -15.17 6.20 1.43
CA MET A 179 -14.36 5.07 1.88
C MET A 179 -13.05 5.51 2.55
N ASP A 180 -12.33 6.48 1.98
CA ASP A 180 -11.08 6.96 2.58
C ASP A 180 -11.30 7.66 3.92
N PHE A 181 -12.36 8.48 4.01
CA PHE A 181 -12.75 9.13 5.26
C PHE A 181 -13.06 8.11 6.35
N TRP A 182 -13.93 7.14 6.04
CA TRP A 182 -14.33 6.10 6.99
C TRP A 182 -13.12 5.27 7.46
N ALA A 183 -12.31 4.78 6.52
CA ALA A 183 -11.15 3.95 6.84
C ALA A 183 -10.06 4.72 7.62
N SER A 184 -9.92 6.02 7.38
CA SER A 184 -9.00 6.87 8.14
C SER A 184 -9.47 7.06 9.58
N LEU A 185 -10.78 7.12 9.84
CA LEU A 185 -11.34 7.19 11.18
C LEU A 185 -11.21 5.85 11.91
N GLU A 186 -11.60 4.74 11.25
CA GLU A 186 -11.47 3.38 11.78
C GLU A 186 -10.03 3.11 12.22
N HIS A 187 -9.06 3.39 11.36
CA HIS A 187 -7.65 3.13 11.66
C HIS A 187 -7.17 3.93 12.89
N LYS A 188 -7.60 5.19 13.05
CA LYS A 188 -7.27 6.00 14.23
C LYS A 188 -7.87 5.42 15.51
N ILE A 189 -9.10 4.93 15.45
CA ILE A 189 -9.78 4.29 16.58
C ILE A 189 -9.06 3.00 16.95
N TYR A 190 -8.84 2.09 15.99
CA TYR A 190 -8.14 0.83 16.26
C TYR A 190 -6.74 1.05 16.83
N TYR A 191 -6.01 2.07 16.37
CA TYR A 191 -4.71 2.41 16.94
C TYR A 191 -4.81 2.91 18.39
N LYS A 192 -5.79 3.75 18.71
CA LYS A 192 -5.99 4.29 20.06
C LYS A 192 -6.37 3.22 21.09
N TYR A 193 -7.08 2.18 20.67
CA TYR A 193 -7.56 1.10 21.54
C TYR A 193 -6.68 -0.16 21.49
N ASP A 194 -5.44 -0.06 21.00
CA ASP A 194 -4.52 -1.21 20.80
C ASP A 194 -5.18 -2.42 20.11
N ARG A 195 -6.07 -2.11 19.14
CA ARG A 195 -6.89 -3.06 18.36
C ARG A 195 -7.97 -3.82 19.15
N GLU A 196 -8.20 -3.48 20.41
CA GLU A 196 -9.31 -3.99 21.23
C GLU A 196 -10.46 -2.97 21.29
N VAL A 197 -11.12 -2.79 20.14
CA VAL A 197 -12.23 -1.83 20.01
C VAL A 197 -13.51 -2.43 20.61
N PRO A 198 -14.24 -1.72 21.49
CA PRO A 198 -15.52 -2.19 22.03
C PRO A 198 -16.53 -2.50 20.92
N GLY A 199 -17.28 -3.62 21.07
CA GLY A 199 -18.21 -4.09 20.04
C GLY A 199 -19.29 -3.07 19.65
N ALA A 200 -19.76 -2.25 20.59
CA ALA A 200 -20.70 -1.16 20.30
C ALA A 200 -20.11 -0.13 19.32
N LEU A 201 -18.83 0.22 19.48
CA LEU A 201 -18.15 1.17 18.59
C LEU A 201 -17.89 0.56 17.21
N VAL A 202 -17.60 -0.74 17.15
CA VAL A 202 -17.50 -1.47 15.86
C VAL A 202 -18.85 -1.46 15.13
N ALA A 203 -19.96 -1.63 15.85
CA ALA A 203 -21.30 -1.55 15.27
C ALA A 203 -21.61 -0.15 14.72
N GLU A 204 -21.34 0.91 15.49
CA GLU A 204 -21.51 2.29 15.03
C GLU A 204 -20.64 2.62 13.81
N LEU A 205 -19.38 2.15 13.79
CA LEU A 205 -18.52 2.29 12.62
C LEU A 205 -19.09 1.56 11.42
N THR A 206 -19.61 0.34 11.60
CA THR A 206 -20.21 -0.43 10.51
C THR A 206 -21.44 0.28 9.94
N GLU A 207 -22.31 0.83 10.79
CA GLU A 207 -23.47 1.62 10.37
C GLU A 207 -23.04 2.89 9.59
N ALA A 208 -21.99 3.58 10.06
CA ALA A 208 -21.44 4.72 9.34
C ALA A 208 -20.87 4.33 7.96
N ALA A 209 -20.28 3.13 7.83
CA ALA A 209 -19.81 2.61 6.54
C ALA A 209 -20.97 2.38 5.58
N ASP A 210 -22.07 1.81 6.08
CA ASP A 210 -23.28 1.57 5.30
C ASP A 210 -23.94 2.88 4.83
N ALA A 211 -23.98 3.89 5.69
CA ALA A 211 -24.46 5.22 5.33
C ALA A 211 -23.58 5.89 4.26
N ALA A 212 -22.26 5.80 4.41
CA ALA A 212 -21.30 6.28 3.42
C ALA A 212 -21.49 5.60 2.06
N ARG A 213 -21.65 4.28 2.04
CA ARG A 213 -21.93 3.49 0.83
C ARG A 213 -23.24 3.90 0.16
N ALA A 214 -24.30 4.13 0.94
CA ALA A 214 -25.58 4.58 0.40
C ALA A 214 -25.49 5.97 -0.21
N LEU A 215 -24.70 6.87 0.39
CA LEU A 215 -24.43 8.19 -0.15
C LEU A 215 -23.66 8.11 -1.48
N ASP A 216 -22.56 7.35 -1.53
CA ASP A 216 -21.79 7.14 -2.77
C ASP A 216 -22.68 6.63 -3.91
N ALA A 217 -23.52 5.64 -3.62
CA ALA A 217 -24.44 5.09 -4.62
C ALA A 217 -25.49 6.11 -5.08
N LYS A 218 -25.97 6.98 -4.18
CA LYS A 218 -26.90 8.05 -4.54
C LYS A 218 -26.23 9.10 -5.42
N MET A 219 -25.02 9.52 -5.07
CA MET A 219 -24.28 10.52 -5.83
C MET A 219 -23.90 9.99 -7.23
N ALA A 220 -23.52 8.72 -7.34
CA ALA A 220 -23.25 8.08 -8.63
C ALA A 220 -24.49 8.10 -9.55
N ARG A 221 -25.68 7.75 -9.01
CA ARG A 221 -26.93 7.83 -9.78
C ARG A 221 -27.26 9.25 -10.25
N LEU A 222 -27.02 10.26 -9.41
CA LEU A 222 -27.26 11.65 -9.78
C LEU A 222 -26.31 12.09 -10.90
N ARG A 223 -25.03 11.72 -10.83
CA ARG A 223 -24.06 11.98 -11.91
C ARG A 223 -24.52 11.35 -13.23
N ASP A 224 -24.93 10.09 -13.20
CA ASP A 224 -25.36 9.38 -14.41
C ASP A 224 -26.61 10.00 -15.02
N GLN A 225 -27.53 10.51 -14.19
CA GLN A 225 -28.69 11.27 -14.64
C GLN A 225 -28.32 12.61 -15.28
N ILE A 226 -27.37 13.35 -14.70
CA ILE A 226 -26.90 14.63 -15.25
C ILE A 226 -26.23 14.41 -16.60
N ARG A 227 -25.32 13.42 -16.71
CA ARG A 227 -24.65 13.08 -17.98
C ARG A 227 -25.60 12.60 -19.08
N ALA A 228 -26.77 12.06 -18.73
CA ALA A 228 -27.77 11.63 -19.72
C ALA A 228 -28.65 12.80 -20.23
N LEU A 229 -28.57 13.98 -19.60
CA LEU A 229 -29.28 15.19 -20.00
C LEU A 229 -28.45 16.09 -20.93
N ASP A 230 -27.14 15.88 -20.99
CA ASP A 230 -26.18 16.56 -21.87
C ASP A 230 -25.99 15.78 -23.19
#